data_AF-A0A9X3XWZ7-F1
#
_entry.id   AF-A0A9X3XWZ7-F1
#
_cell.length_a   1.000
_cell.length_b   1.000
_cell.length_c   1.000
_cell.angle_alpha   90.00
_cell.angle_beta   90.00
_cell.angle_gamma   90.00
#
_symmetry.space_group_name_H-M   'P 1'
#
loop_
_entity.id
_entity.type
_entity.pdbx_description
1 polymer ?
#
loop_
_entity_poly.entity_id
_entity_poly.type
_entity_poly.pdbx_seq_one_letter_code
_entity_poly.pdbx_strand_id
1 'polypeptide(L)'
;MNIKFSNLKFNNLVYKNNPKKIIIHNADSYSCSVYDIDRWHKENGWSGIGYHYFIRKDGTIYIGRPENAIGAHTKNHNSTSIGICLEGKFMVEKPTNIQINSLYELISDIIQRRNYMPIYGHKDLNNTNCPGEKFPLEILKNNFKVDSSLNGFFETFEIRKNATIVGKGNIQVMDNKGMFIPGRYIESLDRVFVLGIYPSYKHIEVIYPAKEKNYHAYISIDMYSRLKFDYHMEYKNDSGITYVWWNSKNVNNGIHDEELESYQKASPMYRENNWLRITFYRKNGVPSDGFVRYEGNQEKNFYN
;
A
#
# COMPACT_ATOMS: atom_id res chain seq x y z
N MET A 1 -13.18 4.56 -1.27
CA MET A 1 -12.87 5.87 -1.88
C MET A 1 -14.12 6.49 -2.52
N ASN A 2 -14.60 7.64 -2.02
CA ASN A 2 -15.77 8.37 -2.54
C ASN A 2 -15.32 9.56 -3.41
N ILE A 3 -15.23 9.35 -4.73
CA ILE A 3 -14.80 10.37 -5.70
C ILE A 3 -16.01 10.97 -6.42
N LYS A 4 -16.06 12.31 -6.49
CA LYS A 4 -17.04 13.07 -7.27
C LYS A 4 -16.37 13.89 -8.37
N PHE A 5 -16.97 13.86 -9.56
CA PHE A 5 -16.65 14.80 -10.62
C PHE A 5 -17.30 16.15 -10.29
N SER A 6 -16.47 17.20 -10.25
CA SER A 6 -16.90 18.55 -9.92
C SER A 6 -17.57 19.29 -11.09
N ASN A 7 -17.55 18.71 -12.32
CA ASN A 7 -18.03 19.33 -13.55
C ASN A 7 -17.49 20.75 -13.82
N LEU A 8 -16.33 21.08 -13.25
CA LEU A 8 -15.69 22.38 -13.41
C LEU A 8 -15.23 22.59 -14.85
N LYS A 9 -15.41 23.82 -15.34
CA LYS A 9 -14.95 24.25 -16.66
C LYS A 9 -13.65 25.03 -16.52
N PHE A 10 -12.66 24.62 -17.33
CA PHE A 10 -11.32 25.19 -17.38
C PHE A 10 -11.08 25.82 -18.76
N ASN A 11 -10.36 26.94 -18.79
CA ASN A 11 -9.96 27.62 -20.02
C ASN A 11 -8.45 27.40 -20.26
N ASN A 12 -8.06 26.91 -21.44
CA ASN A 12 -6.66 26.84 -21.88
C ASN A 12 -5.72 26.03 -20.96
N LEU A 13 -6.15 24.84 -20.52
CA LEU A 13 -5.24 23.93 -19.82
C LEU A 13 -4.12 23.42 -20.74
N VAL A 14 -2.91 23.33 -20.20
CA VAL A 14 -1.76 22.73 -20.89
C VAL A 14 -1.59 21.29 -20.42
N TYR A 15 -1.77 20.33 -21.32
CA TYR A 15 -1.70 18.89 -21.04
C TYR A 15 -0.28 18.32 -21.18
N LYS A 16 0.64 18.85 -20.38
CA LYS A 16 2.06 18.43 -20.36
C LYS A 16 2.56 18.12 -18.94
N ASN A 17 1.67 17.79 -18.02
CA ASN A 17 2.07 17.37 -16.68
C ASN A 17 2.66 15.96 -16.75
N ASN A 18 3.84 15.79 -16.16
CA ASN A 18 4.48 14.48 -15.97
C ASN A 18 4.75 14.29 -14.48
N PRO A 19 3.73 13.89 -13.69
CA PRO A 19 3.87 13.85 -12.25
C PRO A 19 4.92 12.86 -11.76
N LYS A 20 5.81 13.34 -10.90
CA LYS A 20 6.86 12.56 -10.24
C LYS A 20 6.80 12.66 -8.72
N LYS A 21 5.87 13.45 -8.17
CA LYS A 21 5.70 13.69 -6.74
C LYS A 21 4.27 14.13 -6.41
N ILE A 22 3.85 13.92 -5.17
CA ILE A 22 2.58 14.41 -4.64
C ILE A 22 2.86 15.57 -3.69
N ILE A 23 2.10 16.67 -3.79
CA ILE A 23 2.24 17.84 -2.93
C ILE A 23 0.92 18.10 -2.20
N ILE A 24 0.99 18.12 -0.88
CA ILE A 24 -0.15 18.28 0.03
C ILE A 24 -0.34 19.75 0.40
N HIS A 25 -1.60 20.18 0.34
CA HIS A 25 -2.06 21.53 0.63
C HIS A 25 -3.24 21.53 1.60
N ASN A 26 -3.47 22.68 2.22
CA ASN A 26 -4.73 23.01 2.86
C ASN A 26 -5.34 24.26 2.21
N ALA A 27 -6.66 24.41 2.30
CA ALA A 27 -7.38 25.54 1.72
C ALA A 27 -7.21 26.87 2.47
N ASP A 28 -6.64 26.82 3.68
CA ASP A 28 -6.57 27.94 4.64
C ASP A 28 -7.93 28.58 4.98
N SER A 29 -9.01 27.81 4.80
CA SER A 29 -10.38 28.19 5.13
C SER A 29 -11.02 27.13 6.03
N TYR A 30 -11.77 27.58 7.05
CA TYR A 30 -12.54 26.70 7.93
C TYR A 30 -13.62 25.92 7.18
N SER A 31 -14.19 26.50 6.12
CA SER A 31 -15.20 25.85 5.29
C SER A 31 -15.13 26.38 3.86
N CYS A 32 -14.99 25.49 2.88
CA CYS A 32 -15.00 25.87 1.47
C CYS A 32 -15.29 24.68 0.56
N SER A 33 -16.11 24.89 -0.46
CA SER A 33 -16.38 23.88 -1.48
C SER A 33 -15.29 23.88 -2.56
N VAL A 34 -15.26 22.84 -3.40
CA VAL A 34 -14.40 22.82 -4.60
C VAL A 34 -14.70 24.00 -5.55
N TYR A 35 -15.97 24.46 -5.57
CA TYR A 35 -16.42 25.58 -6.39
C TYR A 35 -15.93 26.92 -5.85
N ASP A 36 -15.81 27.06 -4.53
CA ASP A 36 -15.20 28.25 -3.91
C ASP A 36 -13.73 28.37 -4.30
N ILE A 37 -12.98 27.26 -4.20
CA ILE A 37 -11.58 27.22 -4.64
C ILE A 37 -11.45 27.57 -6.13
N ASP A 38 -12.32 27.01 -6.98
CA ASP A 38 -12.31 27.30 -8.42
C ASP A 38 -12.52 28.79 -8.71
N ARG A 39 -13.51 29.40 -8.04
CA ARG A 39 -13.80 30.83 -8.13
C ARG A 39 -12.61 31.68 -7.68
N TRP A 40 -12.07 31.44 -6.49
CA TRP A 40 -10.95 32.21 -5.95
C TRP A 40 -9.70 32.11 -6.84
N HIS A 41 -9.44 30.93 -7.40
CA HIS A 41 -8.30 30.75 -8.31
C HIS A 41 -8.52 31.43 -9.67
N LYS A 42 -9.77 31.51 -10.16
CA LYS A 42 -10.11 32.31 -11.35
C LYS A 42 -9.95 33.81 -11.11
N GLU A 43 -10.33 34.29 -9.92
CA GLU A 43 -10.11 35.68 -9.51
C GLU A 43 -8.59 36.02 -9.47
N ASN A 44 -7.74 35.04 -9.16
CA ASN A 44 -6.28 35.15 -9.28
C ASN A 44 -5.74 35.03 -10.72
N GLY A 45 -6.62 34.98 -11.73
CA GLY A 45 -6.27 34.88 -13.15
C GLY A 45 -5.90 33.46 -13.61
N TRP A 46 -6.14 32.42 -12.81
CA TRP A 46 -5.87 31.04 -13.21
C TRP A 46 -7.08 30.46 -13.95
N SER A 47 -6.86 29.39 -14.71
CA SER A 47 -7.93 28.69 -15.45
C SER A 47 -9.08 28.13 -14.57
N GLY A 48 -8.93 28.11 -13.26
CA GLY A 48 -9.77 27.36 -12.32
C GLY A 48 -8.97 26.84 -11.14
N ILE A 49 -9.60 25.96 -10.34
CA ILE A 49 -8.96 25.28 -9.21
C ILE A 49 -7.57 24.78 -9.61
N GLY A 50 -6.58 25.04 -8.77
CA GLY A 50 -5.16 24.81 -9.07
C GLY A 50 -4.71 23.39 -8.72
N TYR A 51 -5.49 22.71 -7.88
CA TYR A 51 -5.24 21.37 -7.40
C TYR A 51 -5.86 20.33 -8.34
N HIS A 52 -5.30 19.12 -8.31
CA HIS A 52 -5.82 17.97 -9.04
C HIS A 52 -6.93 17.29 -8.25
N TYR A 53 -6.83 17.31 -6.92
CA TYR A 53 -7.83 16.77 -6.00
C TYR A 53 -8.10 17.73 -4.85
N PHE A 54 -9.35 17.73 -4.39
CA PHE A 54 -9.79 18.47 -3.21
C PHE A 54 -10.59 17.57 -2.26
N ILE A 55 -10.23 17.51 -0.98
CA ILE A 55 -10.86 16.64 0.03
C ILE A 55 -11.61 17.48 1.05
N ARG A 56 -12.95 17.33 1.09
CA ARG A 56 -13.85 17.98 2.06
C ARG A 56 -13.71 17.39 3.46
N LYS A 57 -14.17 18.11 4.50
CA LYS A 57 -14.15 17.64 5.90
C LYS A 57 -14.85 16.29 6.14
N ASP A 58 -15.81 15.95 5.29
CA ASP A 58 -16.53 14.67 5.31
C ASP A 58 -15.81 13.52 4.57
N GLY A 59 -14.62 13.77 4.01
CA GLY A 59 -13.84 12.80 3.23
C GLY A 59 -14.19 12.72 1.75
N THR A 60 -15.20 13.44 1.26
CA THR A 60 -15.53 13.44 -0.17
C THR A 60 -14.36 14.01 -0.97
N ILE A 61 -13.90 13.26 -1.97
CA ILE A 61 -12.82 13.68 -2.88
C ILE A 61 -13.45 14.25 -4.14
N TYR A 62 -13.14 15.50 -4.46
CA TYR A 62 -13.51 16.15 -5.71
C TYR A 62 -12.32 16.17 -6.66
N ILE A 63 -12.56 15.77 -7.92
CA ILE A 63 -11.59 15.95 -9.00
C ILE A 63 -11.56 17.42 -9.40
N GLY A 64 -10.37 18.02 -9.38
CA GLY A 64 -10.08 19.36 -9.89
C GLY A 64 -9.51 19.28 -11.30
N ARG A 65 -8.28 19.74 -11.49
CA ARG A 65 -7.58 19.62 -12.79
C ARG A 65 -7.30 18.14 -13.13
N PRO A 66 -7.42 17.74 -14.41
CA PRO A 66 -6.95 16.43 -14.86
C PRO A 66 -5.46 16.19 -14.51
N GLU A 67 -5.09 14.98 -14.09
CA GLU A 67 -3.71 14.65 -13.69
C GLU A 67 -2.64 14.80 -14.79
N ASN A 68 -3.04 14.89 -16.07
CA ASN A 68 -2.15 15.16 -17.21
C ASN A 68 -2.10 16.65 -17.59
N ALA A 69 -2.96 17.49 -17.00
CA ALA A 69 -2.90 18.95 -17.12
C ALA A 69 -1.96 19.55 -16.06
N ILE A 70 -1.24 20.61 -16.43
CA ILE A 70 -0.35 21.32 -15.49
C ILE A 70 -1.19 21.97 -14.39
N GLY A 71 -0.78 21.73 -13.14
CA GLY A 71 -1.39 22.32 -11.95
C GLY A 71 -1.14 23.82 -11.81
N ALA A 72 -1.77 24.44 -10.81
CA ALA A 72 -1.47 25.80 -10.38
C ALA A 72 -1.49 25.85 -8.85
N HIS A 73 -0.58 25.13 -8.20
CA HIS A 73 -0.59 24.96 -6.74
C HIS A 73 0.78 25.14 -6.09
N THR A 74 1.88 24.89 -6.82
CA THR A 74 3.24 25.02 -6.28
C THR A 74 4.16 25.54 -7.38
N LYS A 75 4.58 26.81 -7.25
CA LYS A 75 5.46 27.48 -8.22
C LYS A 75 6.70 26.62 -8.48
N ASN A 76 7.12 26.51 -9.75
CA ASN A 76 8.25 25.68 -10.23
C ASN A 76 8.08 24.16 -10.12
N HIS A 77 6.95 23.65 -9.60
CA HIS A 77 6.71 22.21 -9.47
C HIS A 77 5.46 21.72 -10.21
N ASN A 78 4.57 22.62 -10.62
CA ASN A 78 3.26 22.37 -11.25
C ASN A 78 3.24 21.37 -12.43
N SER A 79 4.31 21.27 -13.22
CA SER A 79 4.39 20.36 -14.39
C SER A 79 4.95 18.97 -14.05
N THR A 80 5.30 18.73 -12.78
CA THR A 80 5.92 17.49 -12.32
C THR A 80 5.26 16.94 -11.05
N SER A 81 4.04 17.37 -10.74
CA SER A 81 3.38 17.03 -9.48
C SER A 81 1.88 16.84 -9.61
N ILE A 82 1.34 15.98 -8.74
CA ILE A 82 -0.08 15.99 -8.38
C ILE A 82 -0.23 16.81 -7.10
N GLY A 83 -1.23 17.68 -7.07
CA GLY A 83 -1.53 18.58 -5.96
C GLY A 83 -2.84 18.18 -5.32
N ILE A 84 -2.80 17.83 -4.04
CA ILE A 84 -3.98 17.42 -3.26
C ILE A 84 -4.22 18.48 -2.18
N CYS A 85 -5.38 19.11 -2.19
CA CYS A 85 -5.77 20.11 -1.19
C CYS A 85 -6.85 19.56 -0.28
N LEU A 86 -6.75 19.85 1.02
CA LEU A 86 -7.76 19.52 2.01
C LEU A 86 -8.47 20.78 2.48
N GLU A 87 -9.78 20.69 2.67
CA GLU A 87 -10.56 21.71 3.37
C GLU A 87 -10.07 21.87 4.81
N GLY A 88 -9.68 23.09 5.19
CA GLY A 88 -9.36 23.41 6.58
C GLY A 88 -8.26 24.46 6.75
N LYS A 89 -8.25 25.07 7.94
CA LYS A 89 -7.25 26.05 8.39
C LYS A 89 -6.23 25.41 9.33
N PHE A 90 -5.35 24.58 8.79
CA PHE A 90 -4.52 23.68 9.59
C PHE A 90 -3.36 24.34 10.36
N MET A 91 -3.25 25.67 10.36
CA MET A 91 -2.48 26.37 11.39
C MET A 91 -3.17 26.29 12.76
N VAL A 92 -4.51 26.23 12.79
CA VAL A 92 -5.30 26.37 14.02
C VAL A 92 -6.25 25.20 14.29
N GLU A 93 -6.54 24.35 13.30
CA GLU A 93 -7.32 23.10 13.48
C GLU A 93 -6.61 21.86 12.90
N LYS A 94 -7.04 20.65 13.29
CA LYS A 94 -6.54 19.40 12.70
C LYS A 94 -7.47 18.95 11.55
N PRO A 95 -6.97 18.24 10.53
CA PRO A 95 -7.84 17.54 9.58
C PRO A 95 -8.68 16.49 10.33
N THR A 96 -9.87 16.19 9.81
CA THR A 96 -10.70 15.10 10.37
C THR A 96 -10.07 13.74 10.09
N ASN A 97 -10.38 12.73 10.90
CA ASN A 97 -9.89 11.36 10.64
C ASN A 97 -10.39 10.84 9.28
N ILE A 98 -11.60 11.21 8.88
CA ILE A 98 -12.19 10.78 7.60
C ILE A 98 -11.47 11.46 6.41
N GLN A 99 -11.06 12.73 6.55
CA GLN A 99 -10.18 13.39 5.58
C GLN A 99 -8.86 12.65 5.42
N ILE A 100 -8.22 12.30 6.54
CA ILE A 100 -6.95 11.59 6.55
C ILE A 100 -7.08 10.20 5.91
N ASN A 101 -8.14 9.45 6.22
CA ASN A 101 -8.39 8.15 5.59
C ASN A 101 -8.61 8.27 4.07
N SER A 102 -9.39 9.27 3.64
CA SER A 102 -9.63 9.53 2.22
C SER A 102 -8.34 9.94 1.49
N LEU A 103 -7.47 10.69 2.16
CA LEU A 103 -6.14 11.02 1.66
C LEU A 103 -5.26 9.77 1.50
N TYR A 104 -5.27 8.86 2.48
CA TYR A 104 -4.54 7.59 2.40
C TYR A 104 -5.02 6.73 1.22
N GLU A 105 -6.33 6.57 1.06
CA GLU A 105 -6.90 5.81 -0.06
C GLU A 105 -6.51 6.44 -1.42
N LEU A 106 -6.64 7.77 -1.54
CA LEU A 106 -6.32 8.49 -2.77
C LEU A 106 -4.84 8.37 -3.16
N ILE A 107 -3.93 8.54 -2.20
CA ILE A 107 -2.50 8.42 -2.47
C ILE A 107 -2.13 6.98 -2.86
N SER A 108 -2.74 5.99 -2.21
CA SER A 108 -2.53 4.57 -2.54
C SER A 108 -2.97 4.27 -3.98
N ASP A 109 -4.14 4.77 -4.39
CA ASP A 109 -4.64 4.65 -5.77
C ASP A 109 -3.69 5.31 -6.78
N ILE A 110 -3.24 6.54 -6.52
CA ILE A 110 -2.31 7.26 -7.40
C ILE A 110 -1.01 6.47 -7.58
N ILE A 111 -0.41 6.00 -6.47
CA ILE A 111 0.84 5.24 -6.49
C ILE A 111 0.68 3.91 -7.23
N GLN A 112 -0.45 3.22 -7.04
CA GLN A 112 -0.76 1.99 -7.76
C GLN A 112 -0.83 2.22 -9.29
N ARG A 113 -1.38 3.37 -9.73
CA ARG A 113 -1.52 3.70 -11.15
C ARG A 113 -0.26 4.25 -11.81
N ARG A 114 0.67 4.86 -11.06
CA ARG A 114 1.77 5.67 -11.62
C ARG A 114 3.18 5.32 -11.13
N ASN A 115 3.34 4.23 -10.38
CA ASN A 115 4.54 3.90 -9.58
C ASN A 115 4.73 4.84 -8.38
N TYR A 116 5.73 4.53 -7.55
CA TYR A 116 6.06 5.32 -6.37
C TYR A 116 6.26 6.81 -6.71
N MET A 117 5.64 7.67 -5.89
CA MET A 117 5.78 9.12 -5.95
C MET A 117 6.09 9.65 -4.55
N PRO A 118 7.24 10.33 -4.32
CA PRO A 118 7.51 10.96 -3.04
C PRO A 118 6.46 12.03 -2.69
N ILE A 119 6.18 12.16 -1.40
CA ILE A 119 5.18 13.09 -0.85
C ILE A 119 5.88 14.28 -0.20
N TYR A 120 5.40 15.47 -0.52
CA TYR A 120 5.84 16.73 0.06
C TYR A 120 4.63 17.52 0.59
N GLY A 121 4.83 18.35 1.60
CA GLY A 121 3.97 19.50 1.87
C GLY A 121 4.41 20.68 1.01
N HIS A 122 3.52 21.65 0.77
CA HIS A 122 3.89 22.87 0.04
C HIS A 122 5.11 23.58 0.67
N LYS A 123 5.19 23.62 2.01
CA LYS A 123 6.31 24.16 2.79
C LYS A 123 7.67 23.49 2.55
N ASP A 124 7.68 22.26 2.06
CA ASP A 124 8.95 21.57 1.76
C ASP A 124 9.61 22.09 0.47
N LEU A 125 8.85 22.82 -0.36
CA LEU A 125 9.26 23.24 -1.70
C LEU A 125 9.26 24.77 -1.87
N ASN A 126 8.40 25.47 -1.13
CA ASN A 126 8.26 26.92 -1.18
C ASN A 126 8.21 27.50 0.24
N ASN A 127 8.55 28.78 0.40
CA ASN A 127 8.41 29.49 1.66
C ASN A 127 6.92 29.79 1.96
N THR A 128 6.27 28.88 2.68
CA THR A 128 4.86 28.96 3.08
C THR A 128 4.61 28.09 4.31
N ASN A 129 3.55 28.37 5.05
CA ASN A 129 3.13 27.53 6.17
C ASN A 129 2.26 26.33 5.74
N CYS A 130 1.79 26.29 4.50
CA CYS A 130 0.95 25.23 3.95
C CYS A 130 1.69 23.87 3.93
N PRO A 131 1.11 22.73 4.37
CA PRO A 131 -0.30 22.49 4.65
C PRO A 131 -0.74 22.79 6.09
N GLY A 132 -0.01 23.59 6.85
CA GLY A 132 -0.31 23.97 8.22
C GLY A 132 0.43 23.14 9.27
N GLU A 133 0.67 23.73 10.44
CA GLU A 133 1.39 23.09 11.55
C GLU A 133 0.67 21.89 12.16
N LYS A 134 -0.67 21.92 12.21
CA LYS A 134 -1.48 20.84 12.77
C LYS A 134 -1.80 19.73 11.77
N PHE A 135 -1.34 19.84 10.52
CA PHE A 135 -1.43 18.76 9.55
C PHE A 135 -0.34 17.70 9.82
N PRO A 136 -0.68 16.39 9.91
CA PRO A 136 0.27 15.34 10.27
C PRO A 136 1.19 14.93 9.09
N LEU A 137 1.94 15.88 8.54
CA LEU A 137 2.72 15.70 7.30
C LEU A 137 3.78 14.59 7.43
N GLU A 138 4.55 14.57 8.52
CA GLU A 138 5.62 13.59 8.69
C GLU A 138 5.09 12.17 8.88
N ILE A 139 3.95 12.02 9.59
CA ILE A 139 3.26 10.73 9.71
C ILE A 139 2.79 10.25 8.33
N LEU A 140 2.18 11.13 7.54
CA LEU A 140 1.76 10.81 6.18
C LEU A 140 2.94 10.39 5.30
N LYS A 141 4.03 11.17 5.30
CA LYS A 141 5.25 10.85 4.56
C LYS A 141 5.80 9.49 4.97
N ASN A 142 5.85 9.19 6.27
CA ASN A 142 6.36 7.91 6.77
C ASN A 142 5.48 6.72 6.36
N ASN A 143 4.15 6.87 6.40
CA ASN A 143 3.22 5.82 5.98
C ASN A 143 3.32 5.48 4.49
N PHE A 144 3.70 6.46 3.67
CA PHE A 144 3.95 6.29 2.25
C PHE A 144 5.43 6.37 1.89
N LYS A 145 6.30 6.24 2.88
CA LYS A 145 7.72 6.02 2.65
C LYS A 145 7.85 4.56 2.25
N VAL A 146 7.28 4.21 1.09
CA VAL A 146 7.82 3.11 0.30
C VAL A 146 9.21 3.61 -0.04
N ASP A 147 10.19 3.05 0.63
CA ASP A 147 11.56 3.44 0.44
C ASP A 147 11.96 3.03 -0.99
N SER A 148 11.76 3.95 -1.93
CA SER A 148 12.14 3.81 -3.32
C SER A 148 13.66 3.67 -3.50
N SER A 149 14.45 3.89 -2.45
CA SER A 149 15.86 3.54 -2.41
C SER A 149 16.12 2.07 -2.06
N LEU A 150 15.13 1.39 -1.48
CA LEU A 150 15.28 0.03 -0.97
C LEU A 150 14.63 -1.04 -1.85
N ASN A 151 13.81 -0.68 -2.86
CA ASN A 151 13.08 -1.63 -3.71
C ASN A 151 12.45 -2.78 -2.88
N GLY A 152 11.89 -2.52 -1.69
CA GLY A 152 11.34 -3.58 -0.84
C GLY A 152 12.35 -4.50 -0.12
N PHE A 153 13.64 -4.15 -0.12
CA PHE A 153 14.68 -4.77 0.72
C PHE A 153 15.12 -3.82 1.84
N PHE A 154 14.70 -4.04 3.09
CA PHE A 154 14.98 -3.10 4.19
C PHE A 154 15.14 -3.80 5.54
N GLU A 155 15.90 -3.19 6.45
CA GLU A 155 16.02 -3.67 7.83
C GLU A 155 14.69 -3.48 8.58
N THR A 156 14.30 -4.47 9.39
CA THR A 156 13.03 -4.46 10.14
C THR A 156 13.24 -4.98 11.56
N PHE A 157 12.37 -4.52 12.47
CA PHE A 157 12.29 -4.99 13.86
C PHE A 157 11.33 -6.17 14.03
N GLU A 158 10.68 -6.63 12.96
CA GLU A 158 9.86 -7.84 12.99
C GLU A 158 10.74 -9.06 13.26
N ILE A 159 10.37 -9.82 14.29
CA ILE A 159 11.13 -10.97 14.80
C ILE A 159 10.35 -12.27 14.73
N ARG A 160 9.05 -12.24 14.38
CA ARG A 160 8.24 -13.45 14.22
C ARG A 160 8.89 -14.37 13.19
N LYS A 161 8.53 -15.66 13.25
CA LYS A 161 8.99 -16.73 12.34
C LYS A 161 7.87 -17.74 12.18
N ASN A 162 7.73 -18.33 10.99
CA ASN A 162 6.72 -19.35 10.71
C ASN A 162 7.20 -20.45 9.75
N ALA A 163 8.45 -20.36 9.27
CA ALA A 163 9.05 -21.37 8.42
C ALA A 163 10.57 -21.48 8.65
N THR A 164 11.12 -22.62 8.23
CA THR A 164 12.55 -22.92 8.21
C THR A 164 12.97 -23.22 6.78
N ILE A 165 14.09 -22.64 6.33
CA ILE A 165 14.68 -22.98 5.03
C ILE A 165 15.28 -24.39 5.09
N VAL A 166 14.90 -25.27 4.17
CA VAL A 166 15.42 -26.64 4.08
C VAL A 166 16.11 -26.92 2.75
N GLY A 167 16.85 -28.03 2.67
CA GLY A 167 17.61 -28.43 1.48
C GLY A 167 18.99 -27.77 1.37
N LYS A 168 19.82 -28.23 0.43
CA LYS A 168 21.21 -27.76 0.27
C LYS A 168 21.28 -26.38 -0.42
N GLY A 169 22.29 -25.59 -0.02
CA GLY A 169 22.65 -24.32 -0.65
C GLY A 169 21.88 -23.12 -0.13
N ASN A 170 22.42 -21.93 -0.37
CA ASN A 170 21.81 -20.68 0.06
C ASN A 170 20.77 -20.19 -0.95
N ILE A 171 19.78 -19.43 -0.48
CA ILE A 171 18.78 -18.77 -1.33
C ILE A 171 19.20 -17.32 -1.51
N GLN A 172 19.37 -16.87 -2.75
CA GLN A 172 19.64 -15.46 -3.04
C GLN A 172 18.36 -14.64 -2.88
N VAL A 173 18.46 -13.50 -2.20
CA VAL A 173 17.31 -12.61 -2.00
C VAL A 173 17.16 -11.63 -3.16
N MET A 174 15.93 -11.18 -3.36
CA MET A 174 15.52 -10.23 -4.38
C MET A 174 14.85 -9.02 -3.74
N ASP A 175 14.75 -7.97 -4.53
CA ASP A 175 13.92 -6.81 -4.28
C ASP A 175 12.48 -7.05 -4.81
N ASN A 176 11.58 -6.10 -4.58
CA ASN A 176 10.17 -6.17 -4.98
C ASN A 176 9.95 -6.11 -6.50
N LYS A 177 11.00 -5.83 -7.29
CA LYS A 177 11.00 -5.87 -8.75
C LYS A 177 11.56 -7.21 -9.27
N GLY A 178 11.94 -8.13 -8.37
CA GLY A 178 12.52 -9.42 -8.74
C GLY A 178 14.00 -9.33 -9.13
N MET A 179 14.68 -8.22 -8.85
CA MET A 179 16.13 -8.12 -9.05
C MET A 179 16.87 -8.69 -7.85
N PHE A 180 17.85 -9.56 -8.09
CA PHE A 180 18.68 -10.11 -7.02
C PHE A 180 19.49 -9.03 -6.31
N ILE A 181 19.55 -9.08 -4.97
CA ILE A 181 20.40 -8.22 -4.17
C ILE A 181 21.79 -8.85 -4.06
N PRO A 182 22.86 -8.17 -4.54
CA PRO A 182 24.22 -8.72 -4.48
C PRO A 182 24.67 -9.00 -3.04
N GLY A 183 25.27 -10.17 -2.81
CA GLY A 183 25.86 -10.54 -1.53
C GLY A 183 24.87 -10.84 -0.40
N ARG A 184 23.57 -10.92 -0.69
CA ARG A 184 22.52 -11.19 0.29
C ARG A 184 21.89 -12.55 0.05
N TYR A 185 21.94 -13.38 1.08
CA TYR A 185 21.49 -14.77 1.03
C TYR A 185 20.77 -15.15 2.32
N ILE A 186 19.86 -16.11 2.20
CA ILE A 186 19.26 -16.86 3.31
C ILE A 186 19.93 -18.24 3.35
N GLU A 187 20.43 -18.63 4.52
CA GLU A 187 21.14 -19.89 4.69
C GLU A 187 20.16 -21.05 4.93
N SER A 188 20.61 -22.27 4.63
CA SER A 188 19.84 -23.45 5.03
C SER A 188 19.72 -23.49 6.55
N LEU A 189 18.56 -23.92 7.04
CA LEU A 189 18.16 -23.95 8.46
C LEU A 189 17.85 -22.58 9.07
N ASP A 190 17.99 -21.47 8.32
CA ASP A 190 17.50 -20.18 8.80
C ASP A 190 16.00 -20.23 9.03
N ARG A 191 15.60 -19.68 10.18
CA ARG A 191 14.20 -19.40 10.51
C ARG A 191 13.80 -18.10 9.80
N VAL A 192 12.72 -18.15 9.04
CA VAL A 192 12.17 -16.99 8.34
C VAL A 192 10.72 -16.75 8.73
N PHE A 193 10.25 -15.53 8.48
CA PHE A 193 8.83 -15.21 8.49
C PHE A 193 8.38 -15.01 7.06
N VAL A 194 7.59 -15.96 6.55
CA VAL A 194 6.94 -15.82 5.25
C VAL A 194 5.72 -14.94 5.45
N LEU A 195 5.71 -13.78 4.81
CA LEU A 195 4.60 -12.84 4.84
C LEU A 195 3.57 -13.21 3.80
N GLY A 196 3.98 -13.51 2.57
CA GLY A 196 3.07 -13.80 1.48
C GLY A 196 3.74 -14.45 0.28
N ILE A 197 2.93 -15.01 -0.59
CA ILE A 197 3.32 -15.74 -1.80
C ILE A 197 2.58 -15.08 -2.95
N TYR A 198 3.33 -14.62 -3.94
CA TYR A 198 2.81 -13.77 -4.99
C TYR A 198 3.09 -14.40 -6.36
N PRO A 199 2.27 -15.37 -6.81
CA PRO A 199 2.54 -16.12 -8.04
C PRO A 199 2.65 -15.25 -9.28
N SER A 200 1.79 -14.23 -9.39
CA SER A 200 1.80 -13.29 -10.52
C SER A 200 3.11 -12.49 -10.60
N TYR A 201 3.79 -12.28 -9.47
CA TYR A 201 5.07 -11.58 -9.37
C TYR A 201 6.27 -12.53 -9.26
N LYS A 202 6.03 -13.85 -9.28
CA LYS A 202 7.04 -14.92 -9.17
C LYS A 202 7.96 -14.80 -7.95
N HIS A 203 7.45 -14.28 -6.83
CA HIS A 203 8.22 -14.17 -5.60
C HIS A 203 7.44 -14.55 -4.35
N ILE A 204 8.19 -14.78 -3.27
CA ILE A 204 7.71 -15.00 -1.91
C ILE A 204 8.31 -13.89 -1.06
N GLU A 205 7.48 -13.19 -0.30
CA GLU A 205 7.90 -12.12 0.61
C GLU A 205 8.26 -12.72 1.96
N VAL A 206 9.45 -12.38 2.45
CA VAL A 206 10.03 -12.98 3.66
C VAL A 206 10.72 -11.93 4.52
N ILE A 207 10.76 -12.20 5.82
CA ILE A 207 11.69 -11.57 6.76
C ILE A 207 12.69 -12.61 7.24
N TYR A 208 13.97 -12.36 6.99
CA TYR A 208 15.04 -13.30 7.27
C TYR A 208 16.13 -12.67 8.16
N PRO A 209 16.78 -13.47 9.01
CA PRO A 209 17.86 -12.99 9.86
C PRO A 209 19.16 -12.88 9.04
N ALA A 210 19.94 -11.84 9.28
CA ALA A 210 21.30 -11.74 8.78
C ALA A 210 22.18 -11.05 9.82
N LYS A 211 23.08 -11.83 10.44
CA LYS A 211 23.83 -11.43 11.65
C LYS A 211 22.86 -11.04 12.77
N GLU A 212 23.02 -9.86 13.37
CA GLU A 212 22.23 -9.37 14.51
C GLU A 212 20.95 -8.61 14.08
N LYS A 213 20.58 -8.66 12.80
CA LYS A 213 19.49 -7.86 12.21
C LYS A 213 18.51 -8.73 11.43
N ASN A 214 17.27 -8.28 11.29
CA ASN A 214 16.30 -8.87 10.38
C ASN A 214 16.08 -7.96 9.17
N TYR A 215 15.84 -8.58 8.02
CA TYR A 215 15.59 -7.85 6.78
C TYR A 215 14.31 -8.37 6.13
N HIS A 216 13.49 -7.43 5.69
CA HIS A 216 12.43 -7.65 4.72
C HIS A 216 13.05 -7.84 3.33
N ALA A 217 12.63 -8.87 2.61
CA ALA A 217 13.14 -9.20 1.28
C ALA A 217 12.16 -10.11 0.51
N TYR A 218 12.55 -10.46 -0.72
CA TYR A 218 11.83 -11.40 -1.56
C TYR A 218 12.74 -12.57 -1.95
N ILE A 219 12.17 -13.74 -2.24
CA ILE A 219 12.88 -14.88 -2.85
C ILE A 219 12.08 -15.42 -4.03
N SER A 220 12.74 -16.09 -4.98
CA SER A 220 12.03 -16.69 -6.13
C SER A 220 10.96 -17.66 -5.65
N ILE A 221 9.79 -17.63 -6.31
CA ILE A 221 8.70 -18.58 -6.04
C ILE A 221 9.12 -20.04 -6.26
N ASP A 222 10.14 -20.28 -7.09
CA ASP A 222 10.70 -21.62 -7.31
C ASP A 222 11.30 -22.22 -6.02
N MET A 223 11.63 -21.36 -5.04
CA MET A 223 12.14 -21.76 -3.73
C MET A 223 11.03 -22.15 -2.74
N TYR A 224 9.75 -22.11 -3.13
CA TYR A 224 8.64 -22.44 -2.24
C TYR A 224 8.79 -23.85 -1.62
N SER A 225 9.24 -24.83 -2.40
CA SER A 225 9.49 -26.20 -1.93
C SER A 225 10.57 -26.31 -0.84
N ARG A 226 11.37 -25.25 -0.66
CA ARG A 226 12.40 -25.14 0.39
C ARG A 226 11.87 -24.54 1.69
N LEU A 227 10.59 -24.16 1.76
CA LEU A 227 9.96 -23.64 2.98
C LEU A 227 9.29 -24.77 3.76
N LYS A 228 9.86 -25.11 4.91
CA LYS A 228 9.21 -25.99 5.89
C LYS A 228 8.52 -25.12 6.95
N PHE A 229 7.20 -24.97 6.83
CA PHE A 229 6.37 -24.23 7.79
C PHE A 229 6.30 -24.95 9.16
N ASP A 230 6.07 -24.23 10.26
CA ASP A 230 6.06 -24.89 11.59
C ASP A 230 4.92 -25.91 11.73
N TYR A 231 3.78 -25.63 11.11
CA TYR A 231 2.63 -26.53 10.99
C TYR A 231 2.47 -27.03 9.55
N HIS A 232 3.56 -27.50 8.94
CA HIS A 232 3.59 -27.85 7.53
C HIS A 232 2.51 -28.89 7.18
N MET A 233 1.57 -28.48 6.32
CA MET A 233 0.46 -29.31 5.84
C MET A 233 -0.46 -29.85 6.96
N GLU A 234 -0.50 -29.20 8.13
CA GLU A 234 -1.39 -29.58 9.25
C GLU A 234 -2.79 -29.00 9.13
N TYR A 235 -2.98 -27.87 8.42
CA TYR A 235 -4.33 -27.38 8.11
C TYR A 235 -5.00 -28.32 7.12
N LYS A 236 -6.26 -28.63 7.37
CA LYS A 236 -7.13 -29.42 6.49
C LYS A 236 -8.55 -28.89 6.62
N ASN A 237 -9.14 -28.45 5.52
CA ASN A 237 -10.54 -28.05 5.49
C ASN A 237 -11.48 -29.28 5.57
N ASP A 238 -12.76 -29.01 5.77
CA ASP A 238 -13.79 -30.02 5.98
C ASP A 238 -14.32 -30.62 4.65
N SER A 239 -15.54 -31.16 4.68
CA SER A 239 -16.20 -31.74 3.50
C SER A 239 -16.62 -30.72 2.44
N GLY A 240 -16.51 -29.42 2.74
CA GLY A 240 -16.91 -28.33 1.85
C GLY A 240 -15.74 -27.59 1.21
N ILE A 241 -16.10 -26.69 0.29
CA ILE A 241 -15.16 -25.72 -0.29
C ILE A 241 -14.86 -24.67 0.78
N THR A 242 -13.57 -24.37 0.95
CA THR A 242 -13.13 -23.24 1.78
C THR A 242 -12.71 -22.07 0.91
N TYR A 243 -13.35 -20.93 1.12
CA TYR A 243 -13.01 -19.68 0.45
C TYR A 243 -11.79 -19.02 1.07
N VAL A 244 -10.95 -18.44 0.22
CA VAL A 244 -9.69 -17.79 0.59
C VAL A 244 -9.66 -16.38 0.03
N TRP A 245 -9.18 -15.43 0.82
CA TRP A 245 -9.00 -14.03 0.42
C TRP A 245 -7.53 -13.63 0.51
N TRP A 246 -7.02 -12.88 -0.46
CA TRP A 246 -5.64 -12.37 -0.40
C TRP A 246 -5.46 -11.23 0.62
N ASN A 247 -6.56 -10.59 1.04
CA ASN A 247 -6.55 -9.50 2.02
C ASN A 247 -7.48 -9.82 3.19
N SER A 248 -6.95 -9.79 4.40
CA SER A 248 -7.69 -10.05 5.63
C SER A 248 -8.89 -9.13 5.84
N LYS A 249 -8.86 -7.89 5.32
CA LYS A 249 -9.98 -6.94 5.41
C LYS A 249 -11.17 -7.31 4.53
N ASN A 250 -10.94 -8.13 3.50
CA ASN A 250 -11.97 -8.54 2.55
C ASN A 250 -12.73 -9.78 3.02
N VAL A 251 -12.20 -10.50 4.02
CA VAL A 251 -12.88 -11.66 4.59
C VAL A 251 -14.26 -11.22 5.10
N ASN A 252 -15.32 -11.87 4.59
CA ASN A 252 -16.75 -11.55 4.79
C ASN A 252 -17.30 -10.28 4.11
N ASN A 253 -16.46 -9.47 3.48
CA ASN A 253 -16.88 -8.20 2.87
C ASN A 253 -16.74 -8.18 1.34
N GLY A 254 -16.12 -9.20 0.73
CA GLY A 254 -15.90 -9.27 -0.71
C GLY A 254 -15.95 -10.70 -1.26
N ILE A 255 -15.88 -10.80 -2.59
CA ILE A 255 -15.73 -12.08 -3.31
C ILE A 255 -14.37 -12.69 -2.93
N HIS A 256 -14.33 -14.00 -2.76
CA HIS A 256 -13.09 -14.73 -2.50
C HIS A 256 -12.18 -14.77 -3.73
N ASP A 257 -10.88 -14.89 -3.49
CA ASP A 257 -9.85 -14.89 -4.53
C ASP A 257 -9.46 -16.31 -4.95
N GLU A 258 -9.49 -17.26 -4.01
CA GLU A 258 -9.14 -18.67 -4.23
C GLU A 258 -10.09 -19.60 -3.48
N GLU A 259 -10.10 -20.88 -3.88
CA GLU A 259 -10.87 -21.94 -3.26
C GLU A 259 -9.96 -23.12 -2.89
N LEU A 260 -10.16 -23.67 -1.68
CA LEU A 260 -9.65 -24.98 -1.30
C LEU A 260 -10.76 -26.02 -1.48
N GLU A 261 -10.43 -27.06 -2.23
CA GLU A 261 -11.28 -28.22 -2.41
C GLU A 261 -11.44 -28.99 -1.11
N SER A 262 -12.50 -29.78 -0.99
CA SER A 262 -12.76 -30.58 0.21
C SER A 262 -11.54 -31.40 0.66
N TYR A 263 -11.25 -31.37 1.96
CA TYR A 263 -10.15 -32.09 2.60
C TYR A 263 -8.73 -31.74 2.10
N GLN A 264 -8.58 -30.66 1.34
CA GLN A 264 -7.29 -30.13 0.91
C GLN A 264 -6.45 -29.69 2.11
N LYS A 265 -5.16 -30.03 2.05
CA LYS A 265 -4.19 -29.66 3.07
C LYS A 265 -3.48 -28.35 2.74
N ALA A 266 -3.20 -27.57 3.77
CA ALA A 266 -2.44 -26.33 3.69
C ALA A 266 -1.50 -26.19 4.88
N SER A 267 -0.55 -25.26 4.80
CA SER A 267 0.30 -24.89 5.93
C SER A 267 -0.17 -23.56 6.52
N PRO A 268 -0.57 -23.51 7.80
CA PRO A 268 -0.77 -22.27 8.54
C PRO A 268 0.47 -21.38 8.53
N MET A 269 0.27 -20.06 8.43
CA MET A 269 1.34 -19.07 8.40
C MET A 269 1.32 -18.14 9.63
N TYR A 270 0.26 -17.35 9.79
CA TYR A 270 0.06 -16.42 10.91
C TYR A 270 -1.37 -15.85 10.87
N ARG A 271 -1.77 -15.08 11.89
CA ARG A 271 -3.05 -14.37 11.91
C ARG A 271 -2.93 -12.87 11.64
N GLU A 272 -3.92 -12.33 10.96
CA GLU A 272 -4.14 -10.90 10.80
C GLU A 272 -5.64 -10.62 10.86
N ASN A 273 -6.06 -9.61 11.64
CA ASN A 273 -7.47 -9.30 11.85
C ASN A 273 -8.31 -10.52 12.29
N ASN A 274 -7.73 -11.38 13.13
CA ASN A 274 -8.28 -12.67 13.59
C ASN A 274 -8.42 -13.77 12.53
N TRP A 275 -8.09 -13.50 11.27
CA TRP A 275 -8.15 -14.50 10.20
C TRP A 275 -6.81 -15.23 10.05
N LEU A 276 -6.88 -16.55 9.89
CA LEU A 276 -5.71 -17.38 9.67
C LEU A 276 -5.27 -17.28 8.20
N ARG A 277 -4.01 -16.87 7.99
CA ARG A 277 -3.35 -16.97 6.68
C ARG A 277 -2.78 -18.39 6.51
N ILE A 278 -3.04 -19.01 5.37
CA ILE A 278 -2.56 -20.34 5.01
C ILE A 278 -1.87 -20.30 3.65
N THR A 279 -0.98 -21.25 3.39
CA THR A 279 -0.38 -21.49 2.07
C THR A 279 -0.64 -22.91 1.57
N PHE A 280 -0.84 -23.05 0.28
CA PHE A 280 -1.23 -24.30 -0.38
C PHE A 280 -0.75 -24.34 -1.83
N TYR A 281 -0.80 -25.52 -2.44
CA TYR A 281 -0.65 -25.65 -3.89
C TYR A 281 -2.02 -25.61 -4.54
N ARG A 282 -2.16 -24.81 -5.60
CA ARG A 282 -3.31 -24.91 -6.53
C ARG A 282 -3.27 -26.24 -7.27
N LYS A 283 -4.39 -26.61 -7.91
CA LYS A 283 -4.50 -27.84 -8.71
C LYS A 283 -3.45 -27.95 -9.84
N ASN A 284 -3.00 -26.82 -10.37
CA ASN A 284 -1.95 -26.75 -11.39
C ASN A 284 -0.52 -26.81 -10.82
N GLY A 285 -0.35 -27.02 -9.50
CA GLY A 285 0.95 -27.10 -8.84
C GLY A 285 1.59 -25.75 -8.51
N VAL A 286 0.94 -24.63 -8.82
CA VAL A 286 1.44 -23.30 -8.44
C VAL A 286 1.14 -23.05 -6.97
N PRO A 287 2.13 -22.70 -6.13
CA PRO A 287 1.87 -22.35 -4.74
C PRO A 287 1.13 -21.02 -4.65
N SER A 288 0.29 -20.86 -3.63
CA SER A 288 -0.47 -19.64 -3.35
C SER A 288 -0.75 -19.56 -1.86
N ASP A 289 -1.24 -18.41 -1.42
CA ASP A 289 -1.68 -18.22 -0.04
C ASP A 289 -2.98 -17.41 0.05
N GLY A 290 -3.51 -17.33 1.25
CA GLY A 290 -4.48 -16.30 1.63
C GLY A 290 -5.11 -16.58 2.99
N PHE A 291 -6.06 -15.73 3.36
CA PHE A 291 -6.79 -15.79 4.61
C PHE A 291 -8.05 -16.64 4.48
N VAL A 292 -8.29 -17.51 5.46
CA VAL A 292 -9.51 -18.31 5.55
C VAL A 292 -10.43 -17.79 6.65
N ARG A 293 -11.73 -17.91 6.40
CA ARG A 293 -12.78 -17.55 7.37
C ARG A 293 -12.90 -18.57 8.50
N TYR A 294 -12.69 -19.85 8.19
CA TYR A 294 -12.88 -20.96 9.11
C TYR A 294 -11.66 -21.88 9.09
N GLU A 295 -11.36 -22.46 10.24
CA GLU A 295 -10.28 -23.43 10.38
C GLU A 295 -10.72 -24.86 10.08
N GLY A 296 -11.96 -25.07 9.63
CA GLY A 296 -12.53 -26.38 9.34
C GLY A 296 -12.70 -27.21 10.62
N ASN A 297 -12.49 -28.53 10.52
CA ASN A 297 -12.61 -29.48 11.63
C ASN A 297 -11.39 -29.52 12.57
N GLN A 298 -10.60 -28.45 12.58
CA GLN A 298 -9.35 -28.43 13.35
C GLN A 298 -9.64 -28.17 14.82
N GLU A 299 -9.14 -29.06 15.69
CA GLU A 299 -9.23 -28.91 17.15
C GLU A 299 -8.13 -28.00 17.72
N LYS A 300 -7.06 -27.78 16.94
CA LYS A 300 -5.89 -27.01 17.33
C LYS A 300 -5.93 -25.63 16.68
N ASN A 301 -5.77 -24.59 17.50
CA ASN A 301 -5.58 -23.22 17.00
C ASN A 301 -4.13 -23.01 16.54
N PHE A 302 -3.97 -22.55 15.31
CA PHE A 302 -2.65 -22.19 14.78
C PHE A 302 -2.33 -20.71 15.03
N TYR A 303 -1.11 -20.43 15.49
CA TYR A 303 -0.52 -19.08 15.65
C TYR A 303 -1.49 -18.02 16.24
N ASN A 304 -1.71 -18.07 17.56
CA ASN A 304 -2.51 -17.08 18.29
C ASN A 304 -1.83 -15.71 18.36
#